data_AF-A0AAW2V6K2-F1
#
_entry.id   AF-A0AAW2V6K2-F1
#
_cell.length_a   1.000
_cell.length_b   1.000
_cell.length_c   1.000
_cell.angle_alpha   90.00
_cell.angle_beta   90.00
_cell.angle_gamma   90.00
#
_symmetry.space_group_name_H-M   'P 1'
#
loop_
_entity.id
_entity.type
_entity.pdbx_description
1 polymer ?
#
loop_
_entity_poly.entity_id
_entity_poly.type
_entity_poly.pdbx_seq_one_letter_code
_entity_poly.pdbx_strand_id
1 'polypeptide(L)' 'MAKSPETEHPVKAFGWAARDTSGSFSPFKFSRRATGDEDVQFKVLFCGICHSDLHNIKNEWGFSQYPLVPG' A
#
# COMPACT_ATOMS: atom_id res chain seq x y z
N MET A 1 -7.16 13.16 15.80
CA MET A 1 -6.30 13.52 14.65
C MET A 1 -5.73 12.23 14.10
N ALA A 2 -6.03 11.88 12.84
CA ALA A 2 -5.48 10.66 12.24
C ALA A 2 -3.96 10.77 12.15
N LYS A 3 -3.23 9.73 12.54
CA LYS A 3 -1.76 9.68 12.39
C LYS A 3 -1.43 9.62 10.90
N SER A 4 -0.30 10.23 10.49
CA SER A 4 0.20 10.09 9.13
C SER A 4 0.58 8.62 8.88
N PRO A 5 0.31 8.05 7.68
CA PRO A 5 0.70 6.68 7.34
C PRO A 5 2.20 6.40 7.55
N GLU A 6 3.05 7.43 7.46
CA GLU A 6 4.48 7.34 7.71
C GLU A 6 4.83 7.10 9.19
N THR A 7 4.00 7.57 10.13
CA THR A 7 4.27 7.57 11.58
C THR A 7 3.32 6.69 12.37
N GLU A 8 2.45 5.94 11.69
CA GLU A 8 1.49 5.04 12.31
C GLU A 8 2.16 3.85 13.03
N HIS A 9 3.23 3.33 12.44
CA HIS A 9 3.95 2.15 12.90
C HIS A 9 5.49 2.36 12.95
N PRO A 10 6.24 1.51 13.67
CA PRO A 10 7.67 1.73 13.90
C PRO A 10 8.56 1.44 12.68
N VAL A 11 8.17 0.51 11.80
CA VAL A 11 9.02 0.11 10.66
C VAL A 11 8.70 0.97 9.45
N LYS A 12 9.65 1.79 8.98
CA LYS A 12 9.47 2.62 7.79
C LYS A 12 9.45 1.75 6.52
N ALA A 13 8.54 2.07 5.61
CA ALA A 13 8.35 1.39 4.35
C ALA A 13 8.15 2.41 3.21
N PHE A 14 8.41 1.96 1.99
CA PHE A 14 8.28 2.75 0.78
C PHE A 14 7.63 1.90 -0.32
N GLY A 15 6.79 2.53 -1.11
CA GLY A 15 6.09 1.91 -2.23
C GLY A 15 5.48 2.95 -3.17
N TRP A 16 4.64 2.49 -4.08
CA TRP A 16 3.89 3.35 -4.98
C TRP A 16 2.41 3.21 -4.66
N ALA A 17 1.70 4.33 -4.57
CA ALA A 17 0.29 4.34 -4.23
C ALA A 17 -0.53 5.13 -5.24
N ALA A 18 -1.75 4.66 -5.49
CA ALA A 18 -2.82 5.46 -6.07
C ALA A 18 -3.46 6.31 -4.96
N ARG A 19 -3.88 7.54 -5.30
CA ARG A 19 -4.52 8.48 -4.34
C ARG A 19 -5.98 8.77 -4.66
N ASP A 20 -6.42 8.38 -5.84
CA ASP A 20 -7.76 8.61 -6.36
C ASP A 20 -8.07 7.58 -7.46
N THR A 21 -9.28 7.65 -8.01
CA THR A 21 -9.81 6.73 -9.02
C THR A 21 -9.18 6.89 -10.41
N SER A 22 -8.26 7.84 -10.62
CA SER A 22 -7.51 7.93 -11.89
C SER A 22 -6.62 6.71 -12.13
N GLY A 23 -6.26 5.99 -11.07
CA GLY A 23 -5.32 4.87 -11.13
C GLY A 23 -3.86 5.30 -11.35
N SER A 24 -3.53 6.59 -11.17
CA SER A 24 -2.17 7.08 -11.32
C SER A 24 -1.34 6.76 -10.06
N PHE A 25 -0.22 6.09 -10.25
CA PHE A 25 0.71 5.81 -9.16
C PHE A 25 1.69 6.94 -8.91
N SER A 26 2.09 7.09 -7.65
CA SER A 26 3.19 7.97 -7.28
C SER A 26 3.92 7.45 -6.03
N PRO A 27 5.18 7.87 -5.81
CA PRO A 27 5.94 7.51 -4.62
C PRO A 27 5.17 7.79 -3.33
N PHE A 28 5.19 6.82 -2.42
CA PHE A 28 4.48 6.86 -1.16
C PHE A 28 5.32 6.26 -0.04
N LYS A 29 5.51 7.04 1.02
CA LYS A 29 6.15 6.60 2.25
C LYS A 29 5.07 6.21 3.25
N PHE A 30 5.29 5.11 3.95
CA PHE A 30 4.37 4.62 4.96
C PHE A 30 5.14 3.82 6.01
N SER A 31 4.43 3.17 6.91
CA SER A 31 5.02 2.34 7.94
C SER A 31 4.29 1.01 8.08
N ARG A 32 4.99 -0.01 8.58
CA ARG A 32 4.44 -1.33 8.91
C ARG A 32 4.73 -1.64 10.38
N ARG A 33 3.91 -2.53 10.95
CA ARG A 33 4.05 -3.00 12.34
C ARG A 33 5.44 -3.59 12.60
N ALA A 34 5.84 -3.61 13.86
CA ALA A 34 6.98 -4.42 14.28
C ALA A 34 6.67 -5.91 14.08
N THR A 35 7.69 -6.71 13.79
CA THR A 35 7.58 -8.16 13.63
C THR A 35 7.31 -8.80 14.98
N GLY A 36 6.10 -9.35 15.16
CA GLY A 36 5.75 -10.16 16.32
C GLY A 36 6.26 -11.59 16.21
N ASP A 37 5.95 -12.41 17.22
CA ASP A 37 6.49 -13.77 17.36
C ASP A 37 6.06 -14.73 16.22
N GLU A 38 4.92 -14.46 15.59
CA GLU A 38 4.36 -15.27 14.49
C GLU A 38 4.47 -14.56 13.12
N ASP A 39 5.11 -13.39 13.07
CA ASP A 39 5.21 -12.60 11.85
C ASP A 39 6.47 -12.92 11.04
N VAL A 40 6.35 -12.89 9.71
CA VAL A 40 7.50 -12.98 8.81
C VAL A 40 7.68 -11.66 8.07
N GLN A 41 8.78 -10.97 8.36
CA GLN A 41 9.22 -9.81 7.60
C GLN A 41 10.24 -10.24 6.55
N PHE A 42 10.03 -9.84 5.30
CA PHE A 42 10.94 -10.13 4.19
C PHE A 42 11.11 -8.92 3.27
N LYS A 43 12.19 -8.94 2.49
CA LYS A 43 12.44 -7.94 1.46
C LYS A 43 11.78 -8.38 0.16
N VAL A 44 10.85 -7.59 -0.36
CA VAL A 44 10.25 -7.81 -1.68
C VAL A 44 11.31 -7.63 -2.75
N LEU A 45 11.53 -8.67 -3.57
CA LEU A 45 12.41 -8.60 -4.75
C LEU A 45 11.61 -8.41 -6.04
N PHE A 46 10.46 -9.07 -6.13
CA PHE A 46 9.55 -9.04 -7.27
C PHE A 46 8.10 -8.99 -6.76
N CYS A 47 7.25 -8.30 -7.51
CA CYS A 47 5.80 -8.25 -7.32
C CYS A 47 5.17 -8.31 -8.72
N GLY A 48 4.27 -9.27 -8.93
CA GLY A 48 3.56 -9.41 -10.20
C GLY A 48 2.45 -8.38 -10.32
N ILE A 49 2.10 -8.01 -11.55
CA ILE A 49 0.94 -7.16 -11.82
C ILE A 49 -0.17 -8.05 -12.35
N CYS A 50 -1.35 -7.92 -11.74
CA CYS A 50 -2.55 -8.63 -12.14
C CYS A 50 -3.64 -7.64 -12.59
N HIS A 51 -4.66 -8.13 -13.30
CA HIS A 51 -5.81 -7.32 -13.67
C HIS A 51 -6.60 -6.83 -12.42
N SER A 52 -6.53 -7.58 -11.32
CA SER A 52 -7.11 -7.15 -10.04
C SER A 52 -6.55 -5.81 -9.57
N ASP A 53 -5.27 -5.53 -9.82
CA ASP A 53 -4.66 -4.26 -9.43
C ASP A 53 -5.32 -3.10 -10.16
N LEU A 54 -5.61 -3.27 -11.45
CA LEU A 54 -6.27 -2.25 -12.27
C LEU A 54 -7.68 -1.94 -11.77
N HIS A 55 -8.48 -2.98 -11.50
CA HIS A 55 -9.83 -2.81 -10.95
C HIS A 55 -9.81 -2.09 -9.60
N ASN A 56 -8.84 -2.44 -8.74
CA ASN A 56 -8.69 -1.84 -7.41
C ASN A 56 -8.23 -0.37 -7.51
N ILE A 57 -7.23 -0.02 -8.31
CA ILE A 57 -6.73 1.37 -8.40
C ILE A 57 -7.69 2.33 -9.11
N LYS A 58 -8.61 1.82 -9.93
CA LYS A 58 -9.67 2.62 -10.56
C LYS A 58 -10.97 2.61 -9.77
N ASN A 59 -11.02 1.85 -8.67
CA ASN A 59 -12.22 1.64 -7.86
C ASN A 59 -13.44 1.16 -8.67
N GLU A 60 -13.22 0.27 -9.65
CA GLU A 60 -14.30 -0.21 -10.52
C GLU A 60 -15.35 -1.04 -9.77
N TRP A 61 -14.99 -1.58 -8.60
CA TRP A 61 -15.90 -2.30 -7.70
C TRP A 61 -16.45 -1.45 -6.55
N GLY A 62 -16.03 -0.19 -6.41
CA GLY A 62 -16.62 0.77 -5.48
C GLY A 62 -16.17 0.69 -4.00
N PHE A 63 -15.22 -0.16 -3.64
CA PHE A 63 -14.76 -0.37 -2.25
C PHE A 63 -13.28 -0.08 -2.00
N SER A 64 -12.55 0.50 -2.96
CA SER A 64 -11.14 0.83 -2.81
C SER A 64 -10.91 1.93 -1.77
N GLN A 65 -9.89 1.74 -0.93
CA GLN A 65 -9.48 2.71 0.09
C GLN A 65 -8.16 3.35 -0.30
N TYR A 66 -8.14 4.69 -0.37
CA TYR A 66 -6.96 5.46 -0.72
C TYR A 66 -6.31 6.09 0.53
N PRO A 67 -4.98 6.21 0.59
CA PRO A 67 -3.99 5.81 -0.42
C PRO A 67 -3.85 4.27 -0.55
N LEU A 68 -3.86 3.77 -1.79
CA LEU A 68 -3.87 2.34 -2.10
C LEU A 68 -2.52 1.89 -2.66
N VAL A 69 -1.87 0.94 -2.00
CA VAL A 69 -0.64 0.27 -2.48
C VAL A 69 -1.00 -1.16 -2.92
N PRO A 70 -1.20 -1.43 -4.22
CA PRO A 70 -1.50 -2.76 -4.74
C PRO A 70 -0.24 -3.61 -4.90
N GLY A 71 -0.43 -4.88 -5.24
CA GLY A 71 0.63 -5.88 -5.41
C GLY A 71 0.34 -7.22 -4.75
#